data_AF-A0A496CWZ2-F1
#
_entry.id   AF-A0A496CWZ2-F1
#
_cell.length_a   1.000
_cell.length_b   1.000
_cell.length_c   1.000
_cell.angle_alpha   90.00
_cell.angle_beta   90.00
_cell.angle_gamma   90.00
#
_symmetry.space_group_name_H-M   'P 1'
#
loop_
_entity.id
_entity.type
_entity.pdbx_description
1 polymer ?
#
loop_
_entity_poly.entity_id
_entity_poly.type
_entity_poly.pdbx_seq_one_letter_code
_entity_poly.pdbx_strand_id
1 'polypeptide(L)'
;MNIKHLLSLFAAGAFLFASCTEENEINGNTPIDGSSTDDTSGRKEVLLNIKNSLVLQKTGTKAAEEPIATEEENYIRTLDVYVFGAKKENDPYTLQEIHYYRDDASTVTLPGVDTYSFNLNNDADDSAITTGLLKLKKGLFVKLYWLSVNDYTIENKGQKVTTITGTITDATGMQATGKTDGEFTIKNKLDPTKTIKVEVITSVPVAATVSKSVNDTGLNALTSKEVTLYNAEGQSILLSTDILATLEAKSDAGFLRLSNGTNSEHKITLPTAQSLPLSTTPKLVFTTGDGATTEITVALKSPAITALTTSDIQSTTGTNILTEATDASNTKVTITDATPKSKFTHSVKSQAGITIGETSSWLKVAAAPATGTPGDYTTVVTVSIVGGTNLTEAITNGKIVLTNNIPNGGDMTIDVETSVPTAIP
;
A
#
# COMPACT_ATOMS: atom_id res chain seq x y z
N MET A 1 3.36 33.31 -29.12
CA MET A 1 3.20 33.88 -27.77
C MET A 1 2.29 32.95 -26.95
N ASN A 2 2.88 32.05 -26.17
CA ASN A 2 2.67 31.95 -24.72
C ASN A 2 3.44 30.71 -24.20
N ILE A 3 4.37 31.00 -23.30
CA ILE A 3 5.24 30.09 -22.58
C ILE A 3 4.44 29.49 -21.42
N LYS A 4 4.34 28.15 -21.35
CA LYS A 4 4.27 27.36 -20.11
C LYS A 4 4.67 25.92 -20.42
N HIS A 5 5.84 25.48 -19.96
CA HIS A 5 5.95 24.23 -19.20
C HIS A 5 7.26 24.21 -18.43
N LEU A 6 7.09 24.57 -17.16
CA LEU A 6 7.98 24.34 -16.03
C LEU A 6 8.19 22.82 -15.92
N LEU A 7 9.39 22.31 -16.23
CA LEU A 7 9.73 20.92 -15.91
C LEU A 7 10.38 20.85 -14.52
N SER A 8 9.68 20.11 -13.67
CA SER A 8 10.11 19.47 -12.45
C SER A 8 11.50 18.82 -12.58
N LEU A 9 12.52 19.41 -11.94
CA LEU A 9 13.65 18.65 -11.40
C LEU A 9 13.47 18.56 -9.89
N PHE A 10 12.78 17.51 -9.44
CA PHE A 10 12.92 16.98 -8.10
C PHE A 10 13.11 15.47 -8.23
N ALA A 11 14.02 14.93 -7.40
CA ALA A 11 14.34 13.52 -7.24
C ALA A 11 15.33 12.89 -8.25
N ALA A 12 16.62 13.16 -8.05
CA ALA A 12 17.66 12.13 -8.07
C ALA A 12 18.86 12.61 -7.23
N GLY A 13 19.27 11.84 -6.21
CA GLY A 13 20.54 12.04 -5.52
C GLY A 13 20.48 12.58 -4.09
N ALA A 14 19.59 12.05 -3.24
CA ALA A 14 19.77 12.14 -1.79
C ALA A 14 20.90 11.18 -1.35
N PHE A 15 22.15 11.63 -1.48
CA PHE A 15 23.30 11.19 -0.68
C PHE A 15 24.30 12.35 -0.63
N LEU A 16 23.92 13.41 0.10
CA LEU A 16 24.86 14.44 0.53
C LEU A 16 25.42 13.99 1.88
N PHE A 17 26.72 13.74 1.92
CA PHE A 17 27.46 13.60 3.17
C PHE A 17 27.23 14.88 4.00
N ALA A 18 26.57 14.74 5.14
CA ALA A 18 26.56 15.76 6.17
C ALA A 18 27.96 15.80 6.80
N SER A 19 28.83 16.66 6.27
CA SER A 19 29.95 17.17 7.06
C SER A 19 29.46 18.40 7.80
N CYS A 20 29.22 18.26 9.10
CA CYS A 20 29.02 19.41 9.98
C CYS A 20 30.32 20.23 9.98
N THR A 21 30.30 21.44 9.43
CA THR A 21 31.40 22.40 9.59
C THR A 21 31.25 23.13 10.92
N GLU A 22 32.34 23.24 11.68
CA GLU A 22 32.42 24.14 12.84
C GLU A 22 32.54 25.58 12.35
N GLU A 23 31.63 26.45 12.80
CA GLU A 23 31.70 27.90 12.61
C GLU A 23 32.71 28.47 13.62
N ASN A 24 33.89 28.86 13.16
CA ASN A 24 34.80 29.65 13.97
C ASN A 24 34.55 31.14 13.71
N GLU A 25 33.91 31.83 14.65
CA GLU A 25 33.99 33.30 14.72
C GLU A 25 35.43 33.69 15.03
N ILE A 26 36.11 34.34 14.07
CA ILE A 26 37.35 35.05 14.39
C ILE A 26 36.96 36.31 15.16
N ASN A 27 36.95 36.21 16.50
CA ASN A 27 36.87 37.37 17.37
C ASN A 27 38.19 38.14 17.30
N GLY A 28 38.27 39.07 16.34
CA GLY A 28 39.46 39.83 16.04
C GLY A 28 39.12 41.14 15.34
N ASN A 29 38.69 42.10 16.16
CA ASN A 29 38.62 43.55 15.97
C ASN A 29 37.19 44.10 16.03
N THR A 30 36.99 44.99 17.01
CA THR A 30 35.96 46.03 17.05
C THR A 30 35.62 46.49 15.64
N PRO A 31 34.35 46.73 15.28
CA PRO A 31 33.99 47.27 13.96
C PRO A 31 34.88 48.48 13.70
N ILE A 32 35.83 48.34 12.78
CA ILE A 32 36.63 49.48 12.36
C ILE A 32 35.64 50.34 11.58
N ASP A 33 35.22 51.44 12.20
CA ASP A 33 34.77 52.63 11.49
C ASP A 33 35.96 53.11 10.66
N GLY A 34 36.07 52.51 9.48
CA GLY A 34 37.10 52.75 8.50
C GLY A 34 36.46 53.44 7.32
N SER A 35 36.39 54.77 7.41
CA SER A 35 36.21 55.71 6.31
C SER A 35 36.91 55.23 5.03
N SER A 36 36.14 54.54 4.20
CA SER A 36 36.36 54.35 2.77
C SER A 36 35.07 54.80 2.12
N THR A 37 35.16 55.90 1.38
CA THR A 37 34.09 56.55 0.64
C THR A 37 33.58 55.68 -0.52
N ASP A 38 32.90 54.57 -0.20
CA ASP A 38 32.03 53.83 -1.12
C ASP A 38 31.04 52.94 -0.31
N ASP A 39 30.19 53.58 0.49
CA ASP A 39 29.05 52.96 1.20
C ASP A 39 27.89 52.67 0.22
N THR A 40 28.15 51.92 -0.84
CA THR A 40 27.18 51.70 -1.93
C THR A 40 27.24 50.30 -2.54
N SER A 41 26.90 49.24 -1.78
CA SER A 41 26.57 47.98 -2.47
C SER A 41 25.66 46.97 -1.79
N GLY A 42 25.07 47.19 -0.60
CA GLY A 42 24.13 46.21 -0.01
C GLY A 42 24.67 44.77 0.13
N ARG A 43 25.99 44.58 0.10
CA ARG A 43 26.68 43.28 0.08
C ARG A 43 27.71 43.18 1.22
N LYS A 44 27.85 42.01 1.84
CA LYS A 44 28.80 41.70 2.92
C LYS A 44 29.85 40.71 2.41
N GLU A 45 31.10 40.95 2.76
CA GLU A 45 32.20 40.05 2.43
C GLU A 45 32.24 38.88 3.42
N VAL A 46 32.35 37.66 2.88
CA VAL A 46 32.45 36.41 3.62
C VAL A 46 33.66 35.66 3.09
N LEU A 47 34.63 35.39 3.97
CA LEU A 47 35.77 34.56 3.64
C LEU A 47 35.36 33.08 3.76
N LEU A 48 35.43 32.35 2.65
CA LEU A 48 35.21 30.92 2.61
C LEU A 48 36.57 30.20 2.69
N ASN A 49 36.76 29.39 3.74
CA ASN A 49 37.93 28.52 3.89
C ASN A 49 37.49 27.07 3.62
N ILE A 50 37.96 26.50 2.51
CA ILE A 50 37.61 25.15 2.10
C ILE A 50 38.78 24.22 2.43
N LYS A 51 38.54 23.30 3.37
CA LYS A 51 39.41 22.14 3.60
C LYS A 51 38.94 21.01 2.70
N ASN A 52 39.70 20.73 1.64
CA ASN A 52 39.36 19.71 0.65
C ASN A 52 40.62 18.88 0.30
N SER A 53 40.42 17.68 -0.22
CA SER A 53 41.49 16.88 -0.83
C SER A 53 41.87 17.41 -2.22
N LEU A 54 41.00 18.21 -2.85
CA LEU A 54 41.30 18.99 -4.05
C LEU A 54 41.90 20.35 -3.68
N VAL A 55 42.89 20.82 -4.42
CA VAL A 55 43.64 22.07 -4.19
C VAL A 55 43.81 22.85 -5.50
N LEU A 56 44.04 24.17 -5.46
CA LEU A 56 44.28 24.94 -6.69
C LEU A 56 45.62 24.59 -7.33
N GLN A 57 46.62 24.22 -6.53
CA GLN A 57 47.91 23.69 -6.97
C GLN A 57 48.47 22.84 -5.83
N LYS A 58 48.93 21.62 -6.10
CA LYS A 58 49.62 20.82 -5.08
C LYS A 58 51.03 21.37 -4.87
N THR A 59 51.34 21.77 -3.64
CA THR A 59 52.72 21.85 -3.14
C THR A 59 53.19 20.43 -2.87
N GLY A 60 54.37 20.05 -3.38
CA GLY A 60 54.89 18.69 -3.26
C GLY A 60 54.84 18.17 -1.81
N THR A 61 53.96 17.23 -1.52
CA THR A 61 53.88 16.58 -0.20
C THR A 61 54.76 15.34 -0.16
N LYS A 62 55.33 15.09 1.03
CA LYS A 62 56.43 14.16 1.39
C LYS A 62 56.17 12.64 1.18
N ALA A 63 55.45 12.24 0.13
CA ALA A 63 55.46 10.87 -0.38
C ALA A 63 56.09 10.93 -1.77
N ALA A 64 57.41 11.04 -1.80
CA ALA A 64 58.19 11.44 -2.98
C ALA A 64 58.24 10.41 -4.12
N GLU A 65 57.50 9.29 -4.04
CA GLU A 65 57.66 8.22 -5.04
C GLU A 65 56.35 7.71 -5.67
N GLU A 66 55.20 7.67 -4.98
CA GLU A 66 53.91 7.34 -5.64
C GLU A 66 52.70 8.07 -4.97
N PRO A 67 52.20 9.17 -5.57
CA PRO A 67 50.97 9.84 -5.13
C PRO A 67 49.73 8.97 -5.42
N ILE A 68 48.77 8.89 -4.48
CA ILE A 68 47.49 8.15 -4.66
C ILE A 68 46.62 8.77 -5.77
N ALA A 69 46.73 10.08 -5.99
CA ALA A 69 46.03 10.82 -7.04
C ALA A 69 47.03 11.73 -7.77
N THR A 70 46.88 11.80 -9.09
CA THR A 70 47.68 12.65 -10.00
C THR A 70 47.45 14.14 -9.73
N GLU A 71 48.31 14.99 -10.30
CA GLU A 71 48.15 16.46 -10.20
C GLU A 71 46.85 16.94 -10.87
N GLU A 72 46.47 16.33 -11.99
CA GLU A 72 45.21 16.63 -12.68
C GLU A 72 43.98 16.22 -11.86
N GLU A 73 44.02 15.05 -11.20
CA GLU A 73 42.92 14.58 -10.36
C GLU A 73 42.71 15.43 -9.09
N ASN A 74 43.74 16.11 -8.60
CA ASN A 74 43.65 16.94 -7.40
C ASN A 74 43.37 18.42 -7.68
N TYR A 75 43.35 18.85 -8.94
CA TYR A 75 43.23 20.27 -9.30
C TYR A 75 41.77 20.75 -9.27
N ILE A 76 41.47 21.85 -8.58
CA ILE A 76 40.15 22.49 -8.65
C ILE A 76 40.04 23.31 -9.94
N ARG A 77 39.31 22.79 -10.94
CA ARG A 77 39.01 23.53 -12.18
C ARG A 77 37.82 24.45 -12.02
N THR A 78 36.76 23.90 -11.46
CA THR A 78 35.51 24.64 -11.26
C THR A 78 35.06 24.54 -9.81
N LEU A 79 34.47 25.62 -9.31
CA LEU A 79 33.77 25.65 -8.03
C LEU A 79 32.52 26.52 -8.17
N ASP A 80 31.36 25.96 -7.85
CA ASP A 80 30.09 26.68 -7.75
C ASP A 80 29.62 26.71 -6.31
N VAL A 81 29.27 27.89 -5.80
CA VAL A 81 28.71 28.12 -4.47
C VAL A 81 27.29 28.64 -4.62
N TYR A 82 26.33 27.82 -4.21
CA TYR A 82 24.91 28.14 -4.20
C TYR A 82 24.53 28.79 -2.87
N VAL A 83 24.00 30.01 -2.95
CA VAL A 83 23.59 30.80 -1.78
C VAL A 83 22.08 30.74 -1.67
N PHE A 84 21.58 30.04 -0.66
CA PHE A 84 20.17 30.04 -0.32
C PHE A 84 19.91 31.00 0.83
N GLY A 85 18.84 31.79 0.73
CA GLY A 85 18.53 32.85 1.68
C GLY A 85 17.11 32.75 2.25
N ALA A 86 16.95 33.18 3.50
CA ALA A 86 15.69 33.25 4.22
C ALA A 86 15.61 34.52 5.09
N LYS A 87 14.40 35.04 5.35
CA LYS A 87 14.19 36.24 6.19
C LYS A 87 14.37 35.96 7.68
N LYS A 88 14.17 34.72 8.10
CA LYS A 88 14.40 34.20 9.44
C LYS A 88 15.14 32.87 9.34
N GLU A 89 15.87 32.53 10.39
CA GLU A 89 16.70 31.33 10.45
C GLU A 89 15.95 30.02 10.12
N ASN A 90 14.68 29.92 10.52
CA ASN A 90 13.84 28.72 10.35
C ASN A 90 12.83 28.80 9.19
N ASP A 91 12.89 29.86 8.37
CA ASP A 91 12.01 29.98 7.20
C ASP A 91 12.52 29.08 6.05
N PRO A 92 11.67 28.74 5.05
CA PRO A 92 12.13 28.07 3.83
C PRO A 92 13.19 28.88 3.09
N TYR A 93 14.35 28.26 2.87
CA TYR A 93 15.47 28.85 2.15
C TYR A 93 15.25 28.75 0.64
N THR A 94 15.42 29.85 -0.08
CA THR A 94 15.29 29.90 -1.54
C THR A 94 16.59 30.35 -2.19
N LEU A 95 16.91 29.84 -3.38
CA LEU A 95 18.12 30.22 -4.11
C LEU A 95 18.12 31.73 -4.39
N GLN A 96 19.18 32.42 -3.97
CA GLN A 96 19.33 33.86 -4.16
C GLN A 96 20.34 34.16 -5.28
N GLU A 97 21.52 33.58 -5.18
CA GLU A 97 22.66 33.89 -6.04
C GLU A 97 23.62 32.70 -6.10
N ILE A 98 24.46 32.68 -7.14
CA ILE A 98 25.53 31.68 -7.33
C ILE A 98 26.86 32.41 -7.49
N HIS A 99 27.86 32.01 -6.70
CA HIS A 99 29.24 32.49 -6.87
C HIS A 99 30.06 31.39 -7.52
N TYR A 100 30.84 31.72 -8.54
CA TYR A 100 31.56 30.72 -9.33
C TYR A 100 33.04 31.06 -9.51
N TYR A 101 33.89 30.03 -9.51
CA TYR A 101 35.28 30.07 -9.93
C TYR A 101 35.49 29.13 -11.10
N ARG A 102 36.28 29.57 -12.08
CA ARG A 102 36.66 28.84 -13.29
C ARG A 102 38.10 29.22 -13.62
N ASP A 103 38.99 28.24 -13.77
CA ASP A 103 40.40 28.50 -14.12
C ASP A 103 40.59 28.90 -15.60
N ASP A 104 39.61 28.61 -16.49
CA ASP A 104 39.60 29.00 -17.92
C ASP A 104 38.98 30.38 -18.16
N ALA A 105 38.57 31.08 -17.09
CA ALA A 105 37.82 32.33 -17.15
C ALA A 105 36.46 32.22 -17.88
N SER A 106 35.87 31.02 -17.99
CA SER A 106 34.50 30.86 -18.48
C SER A 106 33.49 31.54 -17.54
N THR A 107 32.34 31.92 -18.11
CA THR A 107 31.27 32.62 -17.37
C THR A 107 30.08 31.71 -17.14
N VAL A 108 29.46 31.84 -15.96
CA VAL A 108 28.22 31.13 -15.63
C VAL A 108 27.06 32.10 -15.72
N THR A 109 26.04 31.74 -16.49
CA THR A 109 24.78 32.51 -16.57
C THR A 109 23.60 31.55 -16.36
N LEU A 110 22.70 31.91 -15.45
CA LEU A 110 21.49 31.14 -15.16
C LEU A 110 20.26 32.06 -15.23
N PRO A 111 19.21 31.66 -15.97
CA PRO A 111 18.01 32.49 -16.09
C PRO A 111 17.38 32.78 -14.73
N GLY A 112 17.25 34.06 -14.38
CA GLY A 112 16.55 34.50 -13.16
C GLY A 112 17.33 34.30 -11.86
N VAL A 113 18.63 34.00 -11.92
CA VAL A 113 19.52 33.91 -10.76
C VAL A 113 20.76 34.76 -11.01
N ASP A 114 21.12 35.59 -10.04
CA ASP A 114 22.32 36.41 -10.14
C ASP A 114 23.58 35.53 -9.99
N THR A 115 24.53 35.69 -10.89
CA THR A 115 25.80 34.95 -10.89
C THR A 115 26.99 35.90 -10.74
N TYR A 116 27.97 35.52 -9.92
CA TYR A 116 29.14 36.34 -9.62
C TYR A 116 30.43 35.51 -9.68
N SER A 117 31.40 35.95 -10.48
CA SER A 117 32.73 35.35 -10.45
C SER A 117 33.47 35.74 -9.17
N PHE A 118 34.23 34.83 -8.60
CA PHE A 118 35.18 35.13 -7.53
C PHE A 118 36.52 34.42 -7.76
N ASN A 119 37.55 34.90 -7.07
CA ASN A 119 38.87 34.30 -7.13
C ASN A 119 39.06 33.33 -5.97
N LEU A 120 39.70 32.21 -6.26
CA LEU A 120 40.23 31.30 -5.27
C LEU A 120 41.74 31.49 -5.13
N ASN A 121 42.24 31.42 -3.90
CA ASN A 121 43.66 31.46 -3.58
C ASN A 121 44.01 30.28 -2.66
N ASN A 122 45.22 29.73 -2.76
CA ASN A 122 45.73 28.84 -1.71
C ASN A 122 46.00 29.68 -0.46
N ASP A 123 45.78 29.09 0.71
CA ASP A 123 46.25 29.67 1.95
C ASP A 123 47.79 29.79 1.92
N ALA A 124 48.32 30.86 2.52
CA ALA A 124 49.74 31.16 2.49
C ALA A 124 50.58 30.15 3.31
N ASP A 125 49.97 29.57 4.35
CA ASP A 125 50.64 28.69 5.31
C ASP A 125 50.24 27.21 5.12
N ASP A 126 49.09 26.92 4.50
CA ASP A 126 48.63 25.55 4.22
C ASP A 126 47.98 25.40 2.83
N SER A 127 48.73 24.85 1.88
CA SER A 127 48.22 24.58 0.52
C SER A 127 47.07 23.56 0.43
N ALA A 128 46.73 22.85 1.50
CA ALA A 128 45.53 22.02 1.56
C ALA A 128 44.25 22.83 1.85
N ILE A 129 44.40 24.12 2.14
CA ILE A 129 43.31 25.06 2.37
C ILE A 129 43.20 25.99 1.17
N THR A 130 42.03 25.99 0.53
CA THR A 130 41.69 26.94 -0.52
C THR A 130 40.75 28.00 0.06
N THR A 131 41.06 29.27 -0.19
CA THR A 131 40.31 30.43 0.32
C THR A 131 39.64 31.19 -0.83
N GLY A 132 38.44 31.74 -0.58
CA GLY A 132 37.72 32.56 -1.55
C GLY A 132 36.90 33.64 -0.87
N LEU A 133 36.95 34.87 -1.37
CA LEU A 133 36.17 35.98 -0.83
C LEU A 133 34.85 36.11 -1.59
N LEU A 134 33.74 35.80 -0.91
CA LEU A 134 32.39 35.92 -1.45
C LEU A 134 31.78 37.27 -1.05
N LYS A 135 31.17 37.96 -2.01
CA LYS A 135 30.41 39.20 -1.73
C LYS A 135 28.93 38.89 -1.71
N LEU A 136 28.39 38.51 -0.55
CA LEU A 136 27.01 38.05 -0.39
C LEU A 136 26.02 39.21 -0.19
N LYS A 137 24.77 39.05 -0.60
CA LYS A 137 23.71 40.04 -0.29
C LYS A 137 23.45 40.19 1.22
N LYS A 138 23.36 41.42 1.73
CA LYS A 138 23.03 41.71 3.14
C LYS A 138 21.55 41.42 3.43
N GLY A 139 21.26 41.08 4.69
CA GLY A 139 19.89 41.08 5.24
C GLY A 139 19.11 39.77 5.15
N LEU A 140 19.77 38.65 4.81
CA LEU A 140 19.17 37.31 4.84
C LEU A 140 20.02 36.37 5.71
N PHE A 141 19.36 35.42 6.36
CA PHE A 141 20.01 34.22 6.86
C PHE A 141 20.38 33.36 5.66
N VAL A 142 21.62 32.86 5.60
CA VAL A 142 22.13 32.15 4.42
C VAL A 142 22.60 30.73 4.75
N LYS A 143 22.39 29.83 3.79
CA LYS A 143 23.00 28.49 3.75
C LYS A 143 23.78 28.36 2.45
N LEU A 144 25.02 27.92 2.55
CA LEU A 144 25.94 27.77 1.43
C LEU A 144 26.10 26.29 1.10
N TYR A 145 25.94 25.96 -0.17
CA TYR A 145 26.26 24.64 -0.71
C TYR A 145 27.26 24.81 -1.84
N TRP A 146 28.31 23.99 -1.89
CA TRP A 146 29.32 24.11 -2.94
C TRP A 146 29.55 22.80 -3.69
N LEU A 147 29.91 22.92 -4.95
CA LEU A 147 30.27 21.83 -5.85
C LEU A 147 31.58 22.17 -6.54
N SER A 148 32.59 21.30 -6.39
CA SER A 148 33.87 21.41 -7.10
C SER A 148 34.04 20.28 -8.10
N VAL A 149 34.53 20.58 -9.30
CA VAL A 149 34.86 19.57 -10.32
C VAL A 149 36.30 19.81 -10.81
N ASN A 150 37.07 18.73 -10.92
CA ASN A 150 38.49 18.70 -11.34
C ASN A 150 38.66 18.47 -12.85
N ASP A 151 37.56 18.40 -13.58
CA ASP A 151 37.50 18.21 -15.01
C ASP A 151 36.60 19.30 -15.60
N TYR A 152 37.07 20.00 -16.65
CA TYR A 152 36.18 20.86 -17.44
C TYR A 152 35.13 20.03 -18.17
N THR A 153 35.36 18.73 -18.31
CA THR A 153 34.45 17.84 -18.99
C THR A 153 33.24 17.44 -18.12
N ILE A 154 32.32 18.39 -17.93
CA ILE A 154 30.93 18.11 -18.37
C ILE A 154 30.83 18.44 -19.87
N GLU A 155 31.85 18.07 -20.62
CA GLU A 155 31.99 18.27 -22.05
C GLU A 155 32.01 16.91 -22.68
N ASN A 156 30.92 16.62 -23.36
CA ASN A 156 30.87 15.55 -24.32
C ASN A 156 31.84 15.92 -25.47
N LYS A 157 33.17 15.72 -25.33
CA LYS A 157 34.29 15.93 -26.29
C LYS A 157 33.97 16.58 -27.65
N GLY A 158 33.39 17.79 -27.69
CA GLY A 158 32.86 18.41 -28.93
C GLY A 158 31.74 17.65 -29.66
N GLN A 159 31.26 16.54 -29.11
CA GLN A 159 30.13 15.74 -29.57
C GLN A 159 28.83 16.36 -29.05
N LYS A 160 27.91 16.67 -29.97
CA LYS A 160 26.59 17.17 -29.60
C LYS A 160 25.74 16.03 -29.04
N VAL A 161 25.33 16.14 -27.77
CA VAL A 161 24.28 15.27 -27.21
C VAL A 161 22.97 15.62 -27.91
N THR A 162 22.31 14.61 -28.46
CA THR A 162 20.94 14.73 -28.97
C THR A 162 20.05 13.85 -28.12
N THR A 163 19.18 14.46 -27.33
CA THR A 163 18.11 13.73 -26.63
C THR A 163 17.02 13.41 -27.64
N ILE A 164 16.71 12.13 -27.81
CA ILE A 164 15.60 11.67 -28.63
C ILE A 164 14.46 11.29 -27.69
N THR A 165 13.33 11.99 -27.82
CA THR A 165 12.11 11.65 -27.08
C THR A 165 11.14 10.96 -28.04
N GLY A 166 10.86 9.68 -27.77
CA GLY A 166 9.79 8.94 -28.43
C GLY A 166 8.49 9.05 -27.63
N THR A 167 7.35 9.12 -28.34
CA THR A 167 6.02 9.00 -27.72
C THR A 167 5.26 7.88 -28.43
N ILE A 168 4.55 7.07 -27.67
CA ILE A 168 3.61 6.09 -28.22
C ILE A 168 2.37 6.87 -28.63
N THR A 169 2.14 7.00 -29.93
CA THR A 169 0.98 7.74 -30.48
C THR A 169 -0.30 6.92 -30.45
N ASP A 170 -0.19 5.60 -30.48
CA ASP A 170 -1.30 4.67 -30.39
C ASP A 170 -0.88 3.44 -29.56
N ALA A 171 -1.55 3.25 -28.43
CA ALA A 171 -1.31 2.12 -27.54
C ALA A 171 -2.29 0.94 -27.79
N THR A 172 -3.11 1.02 -28.84
CA THR A 172 -4.15 0.03 -29.13
C THR A 172 -3.55 -1.36 -29.31
N GLY A 173 -4.09 -2.32 -28.54
CA GLY A 173 -3.68 -3.73 -28.60
C GLY A 173 -2.39 -4.07 -27.84
N MET A 174 -1.64 -3.10 -27.33
CA MET A 174 -0.39 -3.34 -26.59
C MET A 174 -0.62 -4.05 -25.24
N GLN A 175 -1.85 -3.98 -24.72
CA GLN A 175 -2.29 -4.73 -23.54
C GLN A 175 -2.49 -6.23 -23.81
N ALA A 176 -2.67 -6.64 -25.06
CA ALA A 176 -2.88 -8.04 -25.43
C ALA A 176 -1.60 -8.69 -25.98
N THR A 177 -0.75 -7.92 -26.68
CA THR A 177 0.50 -8.42 -27.23
C THR A 177 1.52 -7.29 -27.32
N GLY A 178 2.74 -7.56 -26.84
CA GLY A 178 3.86 -6.65 -26.98
C GLY A 178 4.17 -6.38 -28.46
N LYS A 179 4.36 -5.11 -28.81
CA LYS A 179 4.79 -4.69 -30.14
C LYS A 179 6.30 -4.81 -30.25
N THR A 180 6.79 -5.36 -31.37
CA THR A 180 8.21 -5.56 -31.65
C THR A 180 8.67 -4.89 -32.94
N ASP A 181 7.76 -4.19 -33.62
CA ASP A 181 7.95 -3.54 -34.92
C ASP A 181 8.36 -2.07 -34.81
N GLY A 182 8.48 -1.55 -33.58
CA GLY A 182 9.01 -0.21 -33.35
C GLY A 182 10.49 -0.17 -33.69
N GLU A 183 10.87 0.60 -34.70
CA GLU A 183 12.27 0.87 -35.00
C GLU A 183 12.46 2.33 -35.42
N PHE A 184 13.63 2.88 -35.09
CA PHE A 184 14.11 4.10 -35.73
C PHE A 184 15.60 4.01 -36.01
N THR A 185 16.03 4.74 -37.03
CA THR A 185 17.43 4.76 -37.44
C THR A 185 18.03 6.14 -37.21
N ILE A 186 19.10 6.19 -36.42
CA ILE A 186 19.95 7.36 -36.26
C ILE A 186 21.01 7.31 -37.36
N LYS A 187 21.07 8.34 -38.20
CA LYS A 187 22.11 8.48 -39.22
C LYS A 187 23.13 9.51 -38.77
N ASN A 188 24.42 9.18 -38.92
CA ASN A 188 25.46 10.18 -38.77
C ASN A 188 25.32 11.21 -39.89
N LYS A 189 25.21 12.49 -39.52
CA LYS A 189 25.01 13.60 -40.46
C LYS A 189 26.22 13.82 -41.38
N LEU A 190 27.43 13.50 -40.93
CA LEU A 190 28.68 13.69 -41.68
C LEU A 190 29.05 12.46 -42.53
N ASP A 191 28.59 11.27 -42.14
CA ASP A 191 28.72 10.04 -42.92
C ASP A 191 27.39 9.25 -42.89
N PRO A 192 26.51 9.45 -43.88
CA PRO A 192 25.20 8.79 -43.93
C PRO A 192 25.25 7.26 -44.01
N THR A 193 26.42 6.67 -44.29
CA THR A 193 26.62 5.21 -44.28
C THR A 193 26.77 4.65 -42.88
N LYS A 194 27.09 5.49 -41.89
CA LYS A 194 27.13 5.13 -40.47
C LYS A 194 25.77 5.35 -39.84
N THR A 195 25.07 4.25 -39.58
CA THR A 195 23.73 4.25 -38.99
C THR A 195 23.68 3.40 -37.73
N ILE A 196 22.91 3.84 -36.75
CA ILE A 196 22.52 3.06 -35.58
C ILE A 196 21.02 2.77 -35.70
N LYS A 197 20.64 1.50 -35.67
CA LYS A 197 19.24 1.11 -35.53
C LYS A 197 18.92 0.95 -34.06
N VAL A 198 17.78 1.51 -33.65
CA VAL A 198 17.22 1.35 -32.31
C VAL A 198 15.90 0.64 -32.45
N GLU A 199 15.82 -0.57 -31.90
CA GLU A 199 14.59 -1.34 -31.79
C GLU A 199 13.88 -0.95 -30.49
N VAL A 200 12.57 -0.75 -30.59
CA VAL A 200 11.68 -0.40 -29.49
C VAL A 200 10.64 -1.50 -29.39
N ILE A 201 10.81 -2.34 -28.37
CA ILE A 201 9.86 -3.39 -28.05
C ILE A 201 9.03 -2.98 -26.83
N THR A 202 7.80 -3.48 -26.76
CA THR A 202 6.93 -3.32 -25.59
C THR A 202 6.55 -4.67 -25.03
N SER A 203 6.33 -4.72 -23.73
CA SER A 203 5.86 -5.90 -23.03
C SER A 203 4.37 -5.78 -22.72
N VAL A 204 3.70 -6.92 -22.63
CA VAL A 204 2.33 -6.98 -22.12
C VAL A 204 2.35 -6.61 -20.63
N PRO A 205 1.50 -5.68 -20.18
CA PRO A 205 1.25 -5.39 -18.77
C PRO A 205 0.97 -6.66 -17.95
N VAL A 206 1.59 -6.78 -16.78
CA VAL A 206 1.42 -7.97 -15.94
C VAL A 206 0.20 -7.78 -15.05
N ALA A 207 -0.80 -8.65 -15.22
CA ALA A 207 -1.99 -8.63 -14.40
C ALA A 207 -1.69 -9.05 -12.95
N ALA A 208 -2.35 -8.40 -11.99
CA ALA A 208 -2.20 -8.73 -10.57
C ALA A 208 -2.68 -10.15 -10.27
N THR A 209 -1.95 -10.87 -9.44
CA THR A 209 -2.43 -12.10 -8.83
C THR A 209 -3.32 -11.77 -7.63
N VAL A 210 -4.42 -12.50 -7.46
CA VAL A 210 -5.39 -12.26 -6.39
C VAL A 210 -5.35 -13.45 -5.44
N SER A 211 -5.24 -13.17 -4.15
CA SER A 211 -5.22 -14.16 -3.08
C SER A 211 -6.12 -13.74 -1.92
N LYS A 212 -6.51 -14.70 -1.07
CA LYS A 212 -7.17 -14.36 0.20
C LYS A 212 -6.14 -13.66 1.10
N SER A 213 -6.50 -12.51 1.66
CA SER A 213 -5.58 -11.80 2.55
C SER A 213 -5.25 -12.65 3.77
N VAL A 214 -3.99 -12.59 4.21
CA VAL A 214 -3.55 -13.20 5.48
C VAL A 214 -4.23 -12.57 6.69
N ASN A 215 -4.76 -11.35 6.54
CA ASN A 215 -5.49 -10.63 7.57
C ASN A 215 -7.00 -11.01 7.56
N ASP A 216 -7.47 -11.78 6.58
CA ASP A 216 -8.87 -12.21 6.54
C ASP A 216 -9.10 -13.39 7.48
N THR A 217 -9.68 -13.09 8.65
CA THR A 217 -10.13 -14.10 9.62
C THR A 217 -11.56 -14.57 9.34
N GLY A 218 -12.16 -14.11 8.24
CA GLY A 218 -13.51 -14.46 7.82
C GLY A 218 -13.65 -15.90 7.33
N LEU A 219 -14.88 -16.42 7.41
CA LEU A 219 -15.25 -17.78 6.98
C LEU A 219 -15.35 -17.94 5.45
N ASN A 220 -15.33 -16.82 4.72
CA ASN A 220 -15.45 -16.78 3.27
C ASN A 220 -14.16 -17.26 2.60
N ALA A 221 -14.26 -17.71 1.35
CA ALA A 221 -13.14 -18.37 0.67
C ALA A 221 -12.84 -17.74 -0.68
N LEU A 222 -11.58 -17.88 -1.12
CA LEU A 222 -11.18 -17.69 -2.51
C LEU A 222 -10.53 -19.00 -2.97
N THR A 223 -11.08 -19.62 -4.02
CA THR A 223 -10.48 -20.80 -4.66
C THR A 223 -10.20 -20.47 -6.11
N SER A 224 -8.92 -20.46 -6.48
CA SER A 224 -8.46 -20.04 -7.81
C SER A 224 -8.92 -18.61 -8.14
N LYS A 225 -10.04 -18.45 -8.84
CA LYS A 225 -10.63 -17.16 -9.26
C LYS A 225 -12.09 -17.01 -8.85
N GLU A 226 -12.57 -17.85 -7.94
CA GLU A 226 -13.93 -17.77 -7.42
C GLU A 226 -13.92 -17.43 -5.92
N VAL A 227 -14.54 -16.31 -5.58
CA VAL A 227 -14.82 -15.90 -4.21
C VAL A 227 -16.13 -16.50 -3.79
N THR A 228 -16.17 -17.25 -2.69
CA THR A 228 -17.41 -17.73 -2.08
C THR A 228 -17.72 -16.90 -0.85
N LEU A 229 -18.87 -16.20 -0.87
CA LEU A 229 -19.45 -15.54 0.29
C LEU A 229 -20.64 -16.33 0.81
N TYR A 230 -20.84 -16.36 2.13
CA TYR A 230 -22.13 -16.75 2.69
C TYR A 230 -23.18 -15.68 2.37
N ASN A 231 -24.36 -16.12 1.97
CA ASN A 231 -25.48 -15.26 1.57
C ASN A 231 -26.22 -14.71 2.80
N ALA A 232 -25.51 -13.95 3.62
CA ALA A 232 -26.02 -13.27 4.80
C ALA A 232 -25.61 -11.80 4.77
N GLU A 233 -26.41 -10.95 5.41
CA GLU A 233 -26.10 -9.52 5.54
C GLU A 233 -24.78 -9.29 6.29
N GLY A 234 -23.94 -8.42 5.72
CA GLY A 234 -22.70 -7.98 6.33
C GLY A 234 -21.51 -8.92 6.10
N GLN A 235 -21.69 -10.03 5.39
CA GLN A 235 -20.61 -10.96 5.08
C GLN A 235 -19.54 -10.27 4.22
N SER A 236 -18.28 -10.48 4.55
CA SER A 236 -17.17 -9.86 3.81
C SER A 236 -15.97 -10.77 3.70
N ILE A 237 -15.16 -10.52 2.68
CA ILE A 237 -13.84 -11.12 2.50
C ILE A 237 -12.83 -10.02 2.19
N LEU A 238 -11.63 -10.16 2.76
CA LEU A 238 -10.47 -9.35 2.43
C LEU A 238 -9.55 -10.12 1.47
N LEU A 239 -9.26 -9.52 0.33
CA LEU A 239 -8.38 -10.08 -0.70
C LEU A 239 -7.11 -9.23 -0.80
N SER A 240 -6.00 -9.87 -1.18
CA SER A 240 -4.73 -9.21 -1.44
C SER A 240 -4.29 -9.37 -2.89
N THR A 241 -3.65 -8.35 -3.43
CA THR A 241 -2.96 -8.37 -4.71
C THR A 241 -1.46 -8.16 -4.53
N ASP A 242 -0.67 -8.81 -5.38
CA ASP A 242 0.79 -8.65 -5.43
C ASP A 242 1.24 -7.30 -6.04
N ILE A 243 0.39 -6.74 -6.90
CA ILE A 243 0.56 -5.42 -7.52
C ILE A 243 -0.61 -4.54 -7.09
N LEU A 244 -0.35 -3.25 -6.83
CA LEU A 244 -1.39 -2.27 -6.53
C LEU A 244 -2.43 -2.23 -7.66
N ALA A 245 -3.68 -2.46 -7.32
CA ALA A 245 -4.78 -2.53 -8.27
C ALA A 245 -5.96 -1.69 -7.77
N THR A 246 -6.84 -1.32 -8.69
CA THR A 246 -8.21 -0.88 -8.41
C THR A 246 -9.13 -2.09 -8.50
N LEU A 247 -10.29 -2.04 -7.83
CA LEU A 247 -11.28 -3.12 -7.85
C LEU A 247 -12.65 -2.56 -8.24
N GLU A 248 -13.23 -3.12 -9.30
CA GLU A 248 -14.53 -2.71 -9.81
C GLU A 248 -15.49 -3.89 -10.00
N ALA A 249 -16.78 -3.63 -9.82
CA ALA A 249 -17.85 -4.58 -10.12
C ALA A 249 -18.28 -4.44 -11.58
N LYS A 250 -18.50 -5.57 -12.25
CA LYS A 250 -19.29 -5.58 -13.49
C LYS A 250 -20.78 -5.43 -13.16
N SER A 251 -21.60 -5.26 -14.20
CA SER A 251 -23.04 -5.02 -14.08
C SER A 251 -23.80 -6.11 -13.31
N ASP A 252 -23.27 -7.32 -13.26
CA ASP A 252 -23.80 -8.48 -12.55
C ASP A 252 -23.43 -8.52 -11.05
N ALA A 253 -22.58 -7.60 -10.58
CA ALA A 253 -22.04 -7.56 -9.21
C ALA A 253 -22.36 -6.26 -8.45
N GLY A 254 -23.28 -5.43 -8.96
CA GLY A 254 -23.60 -4.11 -8.39
C GLY A 254 -24.22 -4.14 -6.98
N PHE A 255 -24.66 -5.30 -6.50
CA PHE A 255 -25.17 -5.48 -5.14
C PHE A 255 -24.06 -5.61 -4.08
N LEU A 256 -22.79 -5.73 -4.50
CA LEU A 256 -21.64 -5.81 -3.59
C LEU A 256 -21.09 -4.42 -3.29
N ARG A 257 -20.59 -4.24 -2.07
CA ARG A 257 -19.82 -3.05 -1.69
C ARG A 257 -18.33 -3.38 -1.73
N LEU A 258 -17.58 -2.58 -2.49
CA LEU A 258 -16.15 -2.75 -2.73
C LEU A 258 -15.35 -1.64 -2.04
N SER A 259 -14.09 -1.93 -1.69
CA SER A 259 -13.12 -0.92 -1.28
C SER A 259 -12.74 -0.02 -2.45
N ASN A 260 -12.63 1.29 -2.21
CA ASN A 260 -12.28 2.28 -3.23
C ASN A 260 -10.77 2.53 -3.32
N GLY A 261 -10.33 2.99 -4.50
CA GLY A 261 -8.95 3.43 -4.75
C GLY A 261 -8.00 2.32 -5.16
N THR A 262 -6.73 2.69 -5.36
CA THR A 262 -5.67 1.78 -5.77
C THR A 262 -4.92 1.26 -4.54
N ASN A 263 -5.05 -0.03 -4.24
CA ASN A 263 -4.55 -0.63 -3.00
C ASN A 263 -3.93 -2.02 -3.26
N SER A 264 -3.29 -2.59 -2.25
CA SER A 264 -2.84 -4.00 -2.23
C SER A 264 -3.80 -4.92 -1.45
N GLU A 265 -4.73 -4.34 -0.69
CA GLU A 265 -5.79 -5.06 0.01
C GLU A 265 -7.16 -4.50 -0.38
N HIS A 266 -8.11 -5.41 -0.61
CA HIS A 266 -9.42 -5.09 -1.14
C HIS A 266 -10.51 -5.81 -0.36
N LYS A 267 -11.44 -5.04 0.20
CA LYS A 267 -12.58 -5.59 0.95
C LYS A 267 -13.80 -5.68 0.05
N ILE A 268 -14.36 -6.88 -0.05
CA ILE A 268 -15.65 -7.14 -0.71
C ILE A 268 -16.65 -7.44 0.40
N THR A 269 -17.78 -6.73 0.41
CA THR A 269 -18.85 -6.92 1.39
C THR A 269 -20.17 -7.18 0.68
N LEU A 270 -20.93 -8.17 1.14
CA LEU A 270 -22.34 -8.38 0.82
C LEU A 270 -23.20 -7.57 1.79
N PRO A 271 -23.77 -6.42 1.39
CA PRO A 271 -24.52 -5.57 2.29
C PRO A 271 -25.87 -6.18 2.68
N THR A 272 -26.47 -6.96 1.78
CA THR A 272 -27.79 -7.58 2.00
C THR A 272 -27.84 -8.94 1.32
N ALA A 273 -28.50 -9.91 1.95
CA ALA A 273 -28.69 -11.24 1.36
C ALA A 273 -29.44 -11.15 0.02
N GLN A 274 -29.07 -12.01 -0.91
CA GLN A 274 -29.67 -12.10 -2.25
C GLN A 274 -30.66 -13.26 -2.33
N SER A 275 -31.59 -13.19 -3.29
CA SER A 275 -32.38 -14.36 -3.67
C SER A 275 -31.50 -15.35 -4.42
N LEU A 276 -31.54 -16.63 -4.03
CA LEU A 276 -30.79 -17.70 -4.69
C LEU A 276 -31.73 -18.62 -5.49
N PRO A 277 -31.28 -19.19 -6.62
CA PRO A 277 -29.98 -18.96 -7.25
C PRO A 277 -29.88 -17.56 -7.88
N LEU A 278 -28.66 -17.03 -7.97
CA LEU A 278 -28.43 -15.78 -8.71
C LEU A 278 -28.74 -15.97 -10.19
N SER A 279 -29.30 -14.94 -10.83
CA SER A 279 -29.63 -14.96 -12.26
C SER A 279 -28.41 -14.97 -13.18
N THR A 280 -27.28 -14.45 -12.69
CA THR A 280 -26.00 -14.34 -13.40
C THR A 280 -24.87 -14.57 -12.41
N THR A 281 -23.70 -14.99 -12.91
CA THR A 281 -22.48 -15.11 -12.11
C THR A 281 -21.82 -13.73 -11.98
N PRO A 282 -21.84 -13.09 -10.80
CA PRO A 282 -21.22 -11.78 -10.58
C PRO A 282 -19.72 -11.82 -10.85
N LYS A 283 -19.20 -10.77 -11.49
CA LYS A 283 -17.80 -10.64 -11.83
C LYS A 283 -17.19 -9.36 -11.26
N LEU A 284 -15.98 -9.49 -10.74
CA LEU A 284 -15.17 -8.37 -10.28
C LEU A 284 -13.88 -8.32 -11.09
N VAL A 285 -13.40 -7.11 -11.36
CA VAL A 285 -12.18 -6.86 -12.13
C VAL A 285 -11.19 -6.08 -11.27
N PHE A 286 -9.99 -6.62 -11.15
CA PHE A 286 -8.83 -5.91 -10.63
C PHE A 286 -8.06 -5.30 -11.79
N THR A 287 -7.72 -4.01 -11.70
CA THR A 287 -6.97 -3.30 -12.75
C THR A 287 -5.74 -2.61 -12.17
N THR A 288 -4.56 -2.99 -12.64
CA THR A 288 -3.27 -2.39 -12.26
C THR A 288 -3.09 -1.01 -12.89
N GLY A 289 -2.13 -0.22 -12.41
CA GLY A 289 -1.90 1.16 -12.89
C GLY A 289 -1.52 1.27 -14.38
N ASP A 290 -1.02 0.20 -14.97
CA ASP A 290 -0.69 0.06 -16.40
C ASP A 290 -1.84 -0.53 -17.25
N GLY A 291 -3.00 -0.79 -16.64
CA GLY A 291 -4.22 -1.24 -17.31
C GLY A 291 -4.42 -2.76 -17.35
N ALA A 292 -3.46 -3.57 -16.90
CA ALA A 292 -3.62 -5.02 -16.88
C ALA A 292 -4.79 -5.45 -15.98
N THR A 293 -5.58 -6.43 -16.42
CA THR A 293 -6.80 -6.83 -15.71
C THR A 293 -6.81 -8.29 -15.26
N THR A 294 -7.26 -8.54 -14.03
CA THR A 294 -7.60 -9.87 -13.53
C THR A 294 -9.08 -9.92 -13.17
N GLU A 295 -9.82 -10.84 -13.80
CA GLU A 295 -11.23 -11.10 -13.48
C GLU A 295 -11.38 -12.27 -12.48
N ILE A 296 -12.27 -12.10 -11.51
CA ILE A 296 -12.75 -13.15 -10.60
C ILE A 296 -14.28 -13.22 -10.61
N THR A 297 -14.83 -14.35 -10.20
CA THR A 297 -16.27 -14.56 -10.00
C THR A 297 -16.62 -14.56 -8.52
N VAL A 298 -17.89 -14.26 -8.21
CA VAL A 298 -18.42 -14.36 -6.84
C VAL A 298 -19.55 -15.38 -6.79
N ALA A 299 -19.42 -16.40 -5.96
CA ALA A 299 -20.45 -17.35 -5.62
C ALA A 299 -21.07 -17.01 -4.27
N LEU A 300 -22.38 -17.19 -4.14
CA LEU A 300 -23.10 -17.06 -2.88
C LEU A 300 -23.57 -18.44 -2.39
N LYS A 301 -23.19 -18.80 -1.16
CA LYS A 301 -23.58 -20.06 -0.51
C LYS A 301 -24.64 -19.79 0.55
N SER A 302 -25.66 -20.66 0.65
CA SER A 302 -26.65 -20.55 1.72
C SER A 302 -25.96 -20.64 3.10
N PRO A 303 -26.21 -19.69 4.02
CA PRO A 303 -25.66 -19.74 5.37
C PRO A 303 -26.50 -20.59 6.33
N ALA A 304 -27.72 -20.96 5.94
CA ALA A 304 -28.73 -21.50 6.84
C ALA A 304 -28.29 -22.84 7.46
N ILE A 305 -28.72 -23.05 8.70
CA ILE A 305 -28.67 -24.37 9.36
C ILE A 305 -29.55 -25.32 8.53
N THR A 306 -29.04 -26.52 8.25
CA THR A 306 -29.79 -27.51 7.47
C THR A 306 -31.02 -27.94 8.26
N ALA A 307 -32.19 -27.88 7.63
CA ALA A 307 -33.45 -28.32 8.23
C ALA A 307 -33.32 -29.74 8.82
N LEU A 308 -33.79 -29.92 10.05
CA LEU A 308 -33.72 -31.21 10.74
C LEU A 308 -34.78 -32.16 10.18
N THR A 309 -34.41 -33.43 10.11
CA THR A 309 -35.28 -34.52 9.70
C THR A 309 -35.41 -35.53 10.83
N THR A 310 -36.37 -36.45 10.72
CA THR A 310 -36.56 -37.52 11.72
C THR A 310 -35.31 -38.39 11.91
N SER A 311 -34.49 -38.56 10.87
CA SER A 311 -33.23 -39.31 10.96
C SER A 311 -32.14 -38.63 11.79
N ASP A 312 -32.23 -37.31 12.00
CA ASP A 312 -31.22 -36.56 12.76
C ASP A 312 -31.40 -36.71 14.28
N ILE A 313 -32.43 -37.45 14.71
CA ILE A 313 -32.94 -37.41 16.09
C ILE A 313 -32.86 -38.80 16.70
N GLN A 314 -32.23 -38.89 17.87
CA GLN A 314 -32.10 -40.14 18.60
C GLN A 314 -32.72 -40.01 19.97
N SER A 315 -33.73 -40.82 20.25
CA SER A 315 -34.26 -40.99 21.60
C SER A 315 -33.24 -41.74 22.44
N THR A 316 -32.91 -41.21 23.62
CA THR A 316 -31.96 -41.87 24.54
C THR A 316 -32.64 -42.40 25.80
N THR A 317 -33.76 -41.81 26.23
CA THR A 317 -34.59 -42.31 27.34
C THR A 317 -36.04 -41.83 27.18
N GLY A 318 -37.00 -42.76 27.25
CA GLY A 318 -38.43 -42.50 27.03
C GLY A 318 -38.92 -42.73 25.59
N THR A 319 -40.24 -42.68 25.37
CA THR A 319 -40.87 -42.69 24.04
C THR A 319 -40.97 -41.24 23.56
N ASN A 320 -40.22 -40.87 22.52
CA ASN A 320 -40.25 -39.51 21.96
C ASN A 320 -40.74 -39.60 20.52
N ILE A 321 -41.85 -38.93 20.18
CA ILE A 321 -42.44 -38.96 18.84
C ILE A 321 -42.17 -37.63 18.14
N LEU A 322 -41.64 -37.74 16.94
CA LEU A 322 -41.37 -36.61 16.08
C LEU A 322 -42.54 -36.41 15.15
N THR A 323 -43.04 -35.19 15.11
CA THR A 323 -44.00 -34.77 14.09
C THR A 323 -43.27 -33.79 13.19
N GLU A 324 -43.34 -34.01 11.87
CA GLU A 324 -42.77 -33.08 10.91
C GLU A 324 -43.31 -31.67 11.20
N ALA A 325 -42.41 -30.68 11.24
CA ALA A 325 -42.83 -29.30 11.30
C ALA A 325 -43.44 -28.89 9.95
N THR A 326 -44.48 -28.06 10.00
CA THR A 326 -45.14 -27.52 8.81
C THR A 326 -44.31 -26.49 8.05
N ASP A 327 -43.26 -25.92 8.67
CA ASP A 327 -42.44 -24.85 8.11
C ASP A 327 -40.95 -25.21 8.10
N ALA A 328 -40.22 -24.83 7.05
CA ALA A 328 -38.82 -25.20 6.82
C ALA A 328 -37.79 -24.65 7.85
N SER A 329 -38.23 -23.76 8.76
CA SER A 329 -37.36 -23.05 9.72
C SER A 329 -37.55 -23.51 11.18
N ASN A 330 -38.57 -24.32 11.44
CA ASN A 330 -38.87 -24.84 12.77
C ASN A 330 -38.86 -26.37 12.74
N THR A 331 -38.50 -27.01 13.84
CA THR A 331 -38.69 -28.45 14.04
C THR A 331 -39.54 -28.65 15.28
N LYS A 332 -40.55 -29.54 15.23
CA LYS A 332 -41.39 -29.83 16.38
C LYS A 332 -41.03 -31.19 16.96
N VAL A 333 -40.79 -31.24 18.27
CA VAL A 333 -40.51 -32.47 19.01
C VAL A 333 -41.60 -32.67 20.05
N THR A 334 -42.28 -33.83 20.01
CA THR A 334 -43.26 -34.21 21.02
C THR A 334 -42.70 -35.32 21.91
N ILE A 335 -42.47 -35.02 23.18
CA ILE A 335 -42.08 -36.01 24.20
C ILE A 335 -43.36 -36.68 24.70
N THR A 336 -43.63 -37.90 24.23
CA THR A 336 -44.79 -38.67 24.66
C THR A 336 -44.55 -39.38 26.00
N ASP A 337 -45.58 -39.47 26.84
CA ASP A 337 -45.50 -40.01 28.20
C ASP A 337 -44.28 -39.43 28.97
N ALA A 338 -44.18 -38.09 28.96
CA ALA A 338 -42.98 -37.40 29.44
C ALA A 338 -42.68 -37.72 30.92
N THR A 339 -41.41 -38.00 31.21
CA THR A 339 -40.91 -38.20 32.57
C THR A 339 -39.76 -37.23 32.85
N PRO A 340 -39.43 -36.95 34.12
CA PRO A 340 -38.24 -36.14 34.45
C PRO A 340 -36.90 -36.71 33.94
N LYS A 341 -36.89 -37.96 33.44
CA LYS A 341 -35.72 -38.61 32.84
C LYS A 341 -35.73 -38.57 31.30
N SER A 342 -36.79 -38.05 30.68
CA SER A 342 -36.91 -38.02 29.22
C SER A 342 -35.79 -37.18 28.60
N LYS A 343 -35.18 -37.74 27.55
CA LYS A 343 -33.98 -37.18 26.91
C LYS A 343 -33.87 -37.60 25.44
N PHE A 344 -33.48 -36.67 24.58
CA PHE A 344 -33.17 -36.93 23.17
C PHE A 344 -31.94 -36.14 22.70
N THR A 345 -31.42 -36.51 21.54
CA THR A 345 -30.34 -35.78 20.86
C THR A 345 -30.69 -35.46 19.41
N HIS A 346 -30.17 -34.34 18.89
CA HIS A 346 -30.23 -33.94 17.49
C HIS A 346 -28.83 -33.81 16.89
N SER A 347 -28.62 -34.34 15.70
CA SER A 347 -27.44 -34.07 14.87
C SER A 347 -27.73 -32.88 13.97
N VAL A 348 -27.26 -31.69 14.36
CA VAL A 348 -27.55 -30.44 13.64
C VAL A 348 -26.42 -30.16 12.65
N LYS A 349 -26.76 -30.07 11.35
CA LYS A 349 -25.78 -29.72 10.30
C LYS A 349 -25.79 -28.23 10.00
N SER A 350 -24.62 -27.63 9.87
CA SER A 350 -24.45 -26.18 9.64
C SER A 350 -23.14 -25.87 8.93
N GLN A 351 -23.04 -24.66 8.37
CA GLN A 351 -21.87 -24.23 7.61
C GLN A 351 -20.67 -23.84 8.49
N ALA A 352 -20.91 -23.31 9.70
CA ALA A 352 -19.86 -22.81 10.61
C ALA A 352 -20.03 -23.29 12.07
N GLY A 353 -20.89 -24.28 12.31
CA GLY A 353 -21.31 -24.66 13.65
C GLY A 353 -22.44 -23.78 14.20
N ILE A 354 -22.94 -24.17 15.37
CA ILE A 354 -24.00 -23.48 16.10
C ILE A 354 -23.65 -23.29 17.57
N THR A 355 -24.36 -22.39 18.22
CA THR A 355 -24.41 -22.24 19.68
C THR A 355 -25.85 -22.36 20.18
N ILE A 356 -26.03 -22.61 21.48
CA ILE A 356 -27.36 -22.65 22.09
C ILE A 356 -27.73 -21.23 22.52
N GLY A 357 -28.83 -20.73 21.95
CA GLY A 357 -29.44 -19.45 22.29
C GLY A 357 -30.47 -19.60 23.40
N GLU A 358 -31.63 -18.94 23.21
CA GLU A 358 -32.73 -19.00 24.17
C GLU A 358 -33.30 -20.40 24.33
N THR A 359 -33.59 -20.80 25.57
CA THR A 359 -34.27 -22.06 25.89
C THR A 359 -35.35 -21.86 26.94
N SER A 360 -36.44 -22.63 26.83
CA SER A 360 -37.48 -22.64 27.87
C SER A 360 -36.91 -23.20 29.19
N SER A 361 -37.35 -22.63 30.32
CA SER A 361 -36.80 -22.92 31.65
C SER A 361 -36.95 -24.37 32.12
N TRP A 362 -37.91 -25.12 31.56
CA TRP A 362 -38.14 -26.53 31.87
C TRP A 362 -37.27 -27.49 31.03
N LEU A 363 -36.48 -26.95 30.10
CA LEU A 363 -35.55 -27.71 29.26
C LEU A 363 -34.10 -27.43 29.67
N LYS A 364 -33.33 -28.50 29.81
CA LYS A 364 -31.87 -28.46 29.88
C LYS A 364 -31.30 -28.87 28.53
N VAL A 365 -30.59 -27.95 27.89
CA VAL A 365 -30.01 -28.12 26.56
C VAL A 365 -28.49 -28.00 26.64
N ALA A 366 -27.77 -28.89 25.96
CA ALA A 366 -26.33 -28.84 25.85
C ALA A 366 -25.90 -29.17 24.42
N ALA A 367 -24.91 -28.45 23.88
CA ALA A 367 -24.29 -28.77 22.59
C ALA A 367 -22.90 -29.38 22.81
N ALA A 368 -22.60 -30.46 22.10
CA ALA A 368 -21.23 -30.95 21.97
C ALA A 368 -20.41 -30.00 21.07
N PRO A 369 -19.06 -30.04 21.14
CA PRO A 369 -18.22 -29.35 20.17
C PRO A 369 -18.58 -29.77 18.74
N ALA A 370 -18.62 -28.81 17.81
CA ALA A 370 -18.87 -29.08 16.41
C ALA A 370 -17.75 -29.96 15.82
N THR A 371 -18.11 -30.95 15.00
CA THR A 371 -17.19 -31.84 14.28
C THR A 371 -17.40 -31.69 12.78
N GLY A 372 -16.36 -31.97 11.97
CA GLY A 372 -16.42 -31.84 10.51
C GLY A 372 -15.38 -30.87 9.96
N THR A 373 -15.64 -30.34 8.76
CA THR A 373 -14.76 -29.42 8.04
C THR A 373 -15.46 -28.09 7.76
N PRO A 374 -14.70 -27.01 7.46
CA PRO A 374 -15.29 -25.72 7.11
C PRO A 374 -16.33 -25.84 5.99
N GLY A 375 -17.56 -25.40 6.25
CA GLY A 375 -18.69 -25.50 5.33
C GLY A 375 -19.53 -26.78 5.44
N ASP A 376 -19.20 -27.70 6.35
CA ASP A 376 -19.97 -28.91 6.65
C ASP A 376 -19.70 -29.42 8.08
N TYR A 377 -20.20 -28.67 9.07
CA TYR A 377 -20.11 -29.02 10.49
C TYR A 377 -21.36 -29.75 10.96
N THR A 378 -21.17 -30.68 11.89
CA THR A 378 -22.23 -31.33 12.67
C THR A 378 -22.06 -31.03 14.16
N THR A 379 -23.13 -30.59 14.81
CA THR A 379 -23.20 -30.38 16.26
C THR A 379 -24.26 -31.29 16.86
N VAL A 380 -23.86 -32.12 17.83
CA VAL A 380 -24.82 -32.95 18.57
C VAL A 380 -25.41 -32.12 19.73
N VAL A 381 -26.70 -31.83 19.63
CA VAL A 381 -27.47 -31.15 20.68
C VAL A 381 -28.19 -32.18 21.52
N THR A 382 -28.04 -32.11 22.84
CA THR A 382 -28.70 -32.96 23.81
C THR A 382 -29.75 -32.15 24.56
N VAL A 383 -30.97 -32.67 24.63
CA VAL A 383 -32.09 -32.03 25.32
C VAL A 383 -32.64 -32.99 26.39
N SER A 384 -32.91 -32.46 27.57
CA SER A 384 -33.49 -33.19 28.70
C SER A 384 -34.46 -32.32 29.47
N ILE A 385 -35.43 -32.93 30.15
CA ILE A 385 -36.34 -32.21 31.05
C ILE A 385 -35.60 -31.84 32.35
N VAL A 386 -35.80 -30.62 32.85
CA VAL A 386 -35.25 -30.18 34.14
C VAL A 386 -35.93 -30.95 35.27
N GLY A 387 -35.13 -31.47 36.21
CA GLY A 387 -35.64 -32.19 37.38
C GLY A 387 -36.62 -31.33 38.19
N GLY A 388 -37.77 -31.91 38.57
CA GLY A 388 -38.83 -31.20 39.31
C GLY A 388 -39.83 -30.44 38.45
N THR A 389 -39.71 -30.50 37.11
CA THR A 389 -40.72 -29.96 36.19
C THR A 389 -42.07 -30.63 36.46
N ASN A 390 -43.14 -29.84 36.57
CA ASN A 390 -44.50 -30.37 36.70
C ASN A 390 -44.98 -30.90 35.34
N LEU A 391 -45.29 -32.21 35.30
CA LEU A 391 -45.76 -32.92 34.11
C LEU A 391 -47.18 -33.48 34.30
N THR A 392 -47.98 -32.92 35.24
CA THR A 392 -49.39 -33.29 35.40
C THR A 392 -50.26 -32.85 34.23
N GLU A 393 -49.82 -31.82 33.50
CA GLU A 393 -50.44 -31.32 32.28
C GLU A 393 -49.40 -31.28 31.15
N ALA A 394 -49.90 -31.32 29.91
CA ALA A 394 -49.06 -31.17 28.73
C ALA A 394 -48.44 -29.78 28.69
N ILE A 395 -47.15 -29.70 28.40
CA ILE A 395 -46.44 -28.44 28.19
C ILE A 395 -46.34 -28.22 26.68
N THR A 396 -46.84 -27.08 26.20
CA THR A 396 -46.92 -26.80 24.75
C THR A 396 -46.05 -25.64 24.29
N ASN A 397 -45.25 -25.05 25.19
CA ASN A 397 -44.48 -23.82 24.95
C ASN A 397 -42.96 -24.02 25.13
N GLY A 398 -42.46 -25.22 24.88
CA GLY A 398 -41.01 -25.45 24.82
C GLY A 398 -40.43 -24.82 23.57
N LYS A 399 -39.32 -24.10 23.74
CA LYS A 399 -38.56 -23.46 22.67
C LYS A 399 -37.07 -23.69 22.91
N ILE A 400 -36.35 -23.98 21.85
CA ILE A 400 -34.89 -24.00 21.80
C ILE A 400 -34.46 -23.21 20.57
N VAL A 401 -33.62 -22.21 20.75
CA VAL A 401 -33.00 -21.47 19.63
C VAL A 401 -31.59 -22.00 19.42
N LEU A 402 -31.31 -22.43 18.20
CA LEU A 402 -29.97 -22.76 17.72
C LEU A 402 -29.44 -21.55 16.98
N THR A 403 -28.49 -20.83 17.59
CA THR A 403 -27.90 -19.63 17.00
C THR A 403 -26.80 -20.02 16.03
N ASN A 404 -26.88 -19.50 14.80
CA ASN A 404 -25.90 -19.78 13.75
C ASN A 404 -24.60 -19.02 14.03
N ASN A 405 -23.46 -19.70 13.92
CA ASN A 405 -22.16 -19.03 14.08
C ASN A 405 -21.83 -18.08 12.92
N ILE A 406 -22.52 -18.21 11.78
CA ILE A 406 -22.49 -17.20 10.72
C ILE A 406 -23.39 -16.03 11.15
N PRO A 407 -22.84 -14.82 11.36
CA PRO A 407 -23.65 -13.65 11.68
C PRO A 407 -24.72 -13.41 10.62
N ASN A 408 -25.96 -13.20 11.06
CA ASN A 408 -27.14 -13.04 10.20
C ASN A 408 -27.39 -14.23 9.25
N GLY A 409 -26.84 -15.40 9.57
CA GLY A 409 -26.97 -16.62 8.76
C GLY A 409 -28.31 -17.34 8.90
N GLY A 410 -29.22 -16.82 9.72
CA GLY A 410 -30.49 -17.43 10.07
C GLY A 410 -30.34 -18.45 11.19
N ASP A 411 -30.98 -18.16 12.32
CA ASP A 411 -31.11 -19.08 13.46
C ASP A 411 -32.23 -20.10 13.19
N MET A 412 -32.18 -21.22 13.90
CA MET A 412 -33.21 -22.27 13.83
C MET A 412 -33.92 -22.39 15.17
N THR A 413 -35.23 -22.56 15.15
CA THR A 413 -36.01 -22.84 16.37
C THR A 413 -36.48 -24.29 16.39
N ILE A 414 -36.43 -24.90 17.57
CA ILE A 414 -37.04 -26.19 17.84
C ILE A 414 -38.14 -25.98 18.88
N ASP A 415 -39.38 -26.25 18.46
CA ASP A 415 -40.55 -26.26 19.33
C ASP A 415 -40.62 -27.61 20.03
N VAL A 416 -40.79 -27.61 21.34
CA VAL A 416 -40.82 -28.84 22.17
C VAL A 416 -42.10 -28.87 22.98
N GLU A 417 -42.83 -29.97 22.88
CA GLU A 417 -44.06 -30.21 23.64
C GLU A 417 -44.01 -31.55 24.37
N THR A 418 -44.83 -31.70 25.39
CA THR A 418 -45.00 -32.97 26.12
C THR A 418 -46.44 -33.46 26.02
N SER A 419 -46.62 -34.78 26.06
CA SER A 419 -47.93 -35.38 26.39
C SER A 419 -47.93 -35.85 27.85
N VAL A 420 -49.11 -35.81 28.46
CA VAL A 420 -49.32 -36.37 29.81
C VAL A 420 -49.19 -37.89 29.74
N PRO A 421 -48.54 -38.55 30.72
CA PRO A 421 -48.50 -39.99 30.81
C PRO A 421 -49.91 -40.59 30.81
N THR A 422 -50.14 -41.60 29.97
CA THR A 422 -51.42 -42.30 29.94
C THR A 422 -51.68 -42.95 31.31
N ALA A 423 -52.82 -42.65 31.94
CA ALA A 423 -53.18 -43.28 33.21
C ALA A 423 -53.27 -44.80 33.01
N ILE A 424 -52.39 -45.56 33.67
CA ILE A 424 -52.48 -47.02 33.68
C ILE A 424 -53.73 -47.37 34.50
N PRO A 425 -54.71 -48.10 33.92
CA PRO A 425 -55.96 -48.44 34.59
C PRO A 425 -55.78 -49.32 35.83
#